data_AF-A0A973MMF6-F1
#
_entry.id   AF-A0A973MMF6-F1
#
_cell.length_a   1.000
_cell.length_b   1.000
_cell.length_c   1.000
_cell.angle_alpha   90.00
_cell.angle_beta   90.00
_cell.angle_gamma   90.00
#
_symmetry.space_group_name_H-M   'P 1'
#
loop_
_entity.id
_entity.type
_entity.pdbx_description
1 polymer ?
#
loop_
_entity_poly.entity_id
_entity_poly.type
_entity_poly.pdbx_seq_one_letter_code
_entity_poly.pdbx_strand_id
1 'polypeptide(L)'
;MYFNLRKHDPEESAEEAPAGAVEETPDGPEEAAGETPTEKEPVGFLQGVRQGVSGYFAWWVDRIGTWAYLVHFVALWSMYHYNNPWVIVGVVVVVGAGVSRFVPREAFERAAAHVDALSARREARRAAPAGESPEGTEEAPGDPLVAVLWHLIGEAPGVHLKTLTAHLAEAAEKGGNPAPSKAEVEAALGARSIPLRDSVRDPRRKVNRGVHRDDLTAWQQGLSQTETAPPATGP
;
A
#
# COMPACT_ATOMS: atom_id res chain seq x y z
N MET A 1 12.09 -62.14 13.93
CA MET A 1 12.19 -60.69 13.65
C MET A 1 13.39 -60.17 14.42
N TYR A 2 14.54 -60.00 13.76
CA TYR A 2 15.80 -59.63 14.40
C TYR A 2 15.94 -58.11 14.44
N PHE A 3 16.07 -57.55 15.64
CA PHE A 3 16.43 -56.14 15.90
C PHE A 3 17.94 -55.97 15.72
N ASN A 4 18.35 -55.17 14.74
CA ASN A 4 19.74 -54.77 14.55
C ASN A 4 20.03 -53.50 15.38
N LEU A 5 20.61 -53.68 16.58
CA LEU A 5 21.28 -52.60 17.30
C LEU A 5 22.66 -52.36 16.67
N ARG A 6 22.79 -51.39 15.77
CA ARG A 6 24.09 -50.79 15.49
C ARG A 6 24.38 -49.75 16.57
N LYS A 7 25.32 -50.10 17.44
CA LYS A 7 26.02 -49.17 18.33
C LYS A 7 26.70 -48.10 17.47
N HIS A 8 26.45 -46.84 17.78
CA HIS A 8 27.24 -45.73 17.27
C HIS A 8 28.34 -45.49 18.32
N ASP A 9 29.58 -45.82 17.99
CA ASP A 9 30.73 -45.39 18.79
C ASP A 9 30.97 -43.89 18.55
N PRO A 10 31.43 -43.14 19.58
CA PRO A 10 31.82 -41.74 19.48
C PRO A 10 33.30 -41.65 19.13
N GLU A 11 33.64 -41.03 18.01
CA GLU A 11 35.02 -40.60 17.75
C GLU A 11 35.14 -39.10 17.98
N GLU A 12 35.83 -38.80 19.07
CA GLU A 12 36.50 -37.56 19.41
C GLU A 12 37.78 -37.47 18.57
N SER A 13 37.98 -36.40 17.81
CA SER A 13 39.33 -35.93 17.49
C SER A 13 39.31 -34.42 17.24
N ALA A 14 39.86 -33.72 18.22
CA ALA A 14 40.39 -32.38 18.05
C ALA A 14 41.58 -32.45 17.09
N GLU A 15 41.59 -31.60 16.08
CA GLU A 15 42.81 -31.26 15.36
C GLU A 15 42.84 -29.74 15.12
N GLU A 16 43.49 -29.07 16.06
CA GLU A 16 44.07 -27.74 15.88
C GLU A 16 45.26 -27.83 14.91
N ALA A 17 45.28 -26.98 13.88
CA ALA A 17 46.44 -26.25 13.33
C ALA A 17 46.17 -25.81 11.87
N PRO A 18 46.95 -24.87 11.28
CA PRO A 18 47.37 -23.58 11.79
C PRO A 18 47.06 -22.44 10.80
N ALA A 19 47.31 -21.21 11.25
CA ALA A 19 47.32 -20.00 10.46
C ALA A 19 48.21 -20.08 9.20
N GLY A 20 47.76 -19.43 8.11
CA GLY A 20 48.65 -18.96 7.05
C GLY A 20 48.21 -19.32 5.62
N ALA A 21 47.24 -18.58 5.08
CA ALA A 21 47.13 -18.33 3.64
C ALA A 21 46.37 -17.03 3.44
N VAL A 22 47.13 -15.93 3.39
CA VAL A 22 46.66 -14.67 2.82
C VAL A 22 46.60 -14.90 1.31
N GLU A 23 45.42 -15.27 0.80
CA GLU A 23 45.11 -15.07 -0.61
C GLU A 23 44.78 -13.59 -0.77
N GLU A 24 45.75 -12.81 -1.29
CA GLU A 24 45.49 -11.53 -1.92
C GLU A 24 44.44 -11.74 -3.01
N THR A 25 43.19 -11.37 -2.69
CA THR A 25 42.15 -11.21 -3.69
C THR A 25 42.48 -9.90 -4.42
N PRO A 26 42.72 -9.92 -5.74
CA PRO A 26 43.00 -8.70 -6.48
C PRO A 26 41.76 -7.79 -6.42
N ASP A 27 41.95 -6.60 -5.87
CA ASP A 27 41.05 -5.44 -6.00
C ASP A 27 40.87 -5.11 -7.49
N GLY A 28 39.98 -5.83 -8.15
CA GLY A 28 39.34 -5.39 -9.37
C GLY A 28 38.19 -4.45 -8.97
N PRO A 29 38.09 -3.24 -9.55
CA PRO A 29 36.87 -2.45 -9.42
C PRO A 29 35.76 -3.24 -10.11
N GLU A 30 35.04 -4.02 -9.31
CA GLU A 30 33.77 -4.61 -9.70
C GLU A 30 32.85 -3.41 -9.93
N GLU A 31 32.79 -2.98 -11.19
CA GLU A 31 31.74 -2.12 -11.70
C GLU A 31 30.46 -2.70 -11.15
N ALA A 32 29.85 -1.97 -10.21
CA ALA A 32 28.50 -2.17 -9.77
C ALA A 32 27.62 -2.02 -11.02
N ALA A 33 27.53 -3.10 -11.78
CA ALA A 33 26.50 -3.35 -12.76
C ALA A 33 25.22 -3.10 -12.00
N GLY A 34 24.65 -1.92 -12.24
CA GLY A 34 23.38 -1.53 -11.65
C GLY A 34 22.41 -2.63 -12.02
N GLU A 35 22.16 -3.53 -11.06
CA GLU A 35 21.03 -4.41 -11.07
C GLU A 35 19.84 -3.48 -11.17
N THR A 36 19.37 -3.32 -12.41
CA THR A 36 18.14 -2.63 -12.71
C THR A 36 17.12 -3.25 -11.77
N PRO A 37 16.45 -2.45 -10.91
CA PRO A 37 15.55 -2.97 -9.90
C PRO A 37 14.54 -3.84 -10.64
N THR A 38 14.70 -5.15 -10.49
CA THR A 38 13.95 -6.14 -11.24
C THR A 38 12.51 -5.84 -10.89
N GLU A 39 11.74 -5.42 -11.89
CA GLU A 39 10.36 -5.00 -11.75
C GLU A 39 9.62 -6.17 -11.12
N LYS A 40 9.41 -6.10 -9.80
CA LYS A 40 8.81 -7.19 -9.04
C LYS A 40 7.40 -7.32 -9.56
N GLU A 41 7.16 -8.37 -10.35
CA GLU A 41 5.84 -8.69 -10.85
C GLU A 41 4.85 -8.67 -9.68
N PRO A 42 3.67 -8.05 -9.87
CA PRO A 42 2.69 -7.93 -8.81
C PRO A 42 2.25 -9.33 -8.38
N VAL A 43 2.77 -9.77 -7.24
CA VAL A 43 2.37 -11.03 -6.61
C VAL A 43 0.86 -10.99 -6.44
N GLY A 44 0.15 -11.91 -7.10
CA GLY A 44 -1.32 -11.95 -7.06
C GLY A 44 -1.83 -12.04 -5.62
N PHE A 45 -2.99 -11.43 -5.32
CA PHE A 45 -3.53 -11.36 -3.95
C PHE A 45 -3.56 -12.73 -3.24
N LEU A 46 -4.05 -13.78 -3.93
CA LEU A 46 -4.09 -15.14 -3.39
C LEU A 46 -2.69 -15.69 -3.08
N GLN A 47 -1.71 -15.39 -3.93
CA GLN A 47 -0.32 -15.80 -3.72
C GLN A 47 0.32 -15.05 -2.55
N GLY A 48 0.03 -13.75 -2.40
CA GLY A 48 0.44 -12.95 -1.24
C GLY A 48 -0.15 -13.47 0.07
N VAL A 49 -1.46 -13.80 0.08
CA VAL A 49 -2.11 -14.42 1.25
C VAL A 49 -1.49 -15.78 1.57
N ARG A 50 -1.31 -16.64 0.56
CA ARG A 50 -0.69 -17.96 0.74
C ARG A 50 0.71 -17.82 1.31
N GLN A 51 1.53 -16.93 0.77
CA GLN A 51 2.90 -16.71 1.19
C GLN A 51 2.97 -16.14 2.62
N GLY A 52 2.05 -15.24 2.98
CA GLY A 52 1.93 -14.74 4.34
C GLY A 52 1.55 -15.83 5.35
N VAL A 53 0.56 -16.66 5.02
CA VAL A 53 0.12 -17.76 5.89
C VAL A 53 1.21 -18.83 6.00
N SER A 54 1.79 -19.27 4.88
CA SER A 54 2.84 -20.30 4.90
C SER A 54 4.11 -19.82 5.61
N GLY A 55 4.49 -18.55 5.42
CA GLY A 55 5.63 -17.96 6.12
C GLY A 55 5.40 -17.88 7.63
N TYR A 56 4.19 -17.50 8.04
CA TYR A 56 3.80 -17.49 9.45
C TYR A 56 3.86 -18.89 10.09
N PHE A 57 3.32 -19.91 9.41
CA PHE A 57 3.39 -21.30 9.89
C PHE A 57 4.83 -21.84 9.92
N ALA A 58 5.62 -21.57 8.89
CA ALA A 58 7.02 -22.00 8.85
C ALA A 58 7.82 -21.39 10.02
N TRP A 59 7.63 -20.10 10.28
CA TRP A 59 8.23 -19.42 11.43
C TRP A 59 7.77 -20.00 12.77
N TRP A 60 6.47 -20.33 12.91
CA TRP A 60 5.93 -20.94 14.12
C TRP A 60 6.48 -22.35 14.38
N VAL A 61 6.57 -23.16 13.32
CA VAL A 61 7.11 -24.53 13.41
C VAL A 61 8.59 -24.50 13.73
N ASP A 62 9.36 -23.56 13.15
CA ASP A 62 10.77 -23.36 13.49
C ASP A 62 10.97 -23.03 14.98
N ARG A 63 10.08 -22.22 15.57
CA ARG A 63 10.25 -21.72 16.94
C ARG A 63 9.72 -22.63 18.05
N ILE A 64 8.58 -23.29 17.83
CA ILE A 64 7.85 -24.05 18.86
C ILE A 64 7.73 -25.54 18.47
N GLY A 65 8.27 -25.91 17.31
CA GLY A 65 8.24 -27.27 16.80
C GLY A 65 6.84 -27.73 16.43
N THR A 66 6.61 -29.04 16.50
CA THR A 66 5.35 -29.68 16.12
C THR A 66 4.16 -29.30 17.01
N TRP A 67 4.39 -28.70 18.19
CA TRP A 67 3.34 -28.18 19.07
C TRP A 67 2.48 -27.10 18.43
N ALA A 68 2.99 -26.38 17.43
CA ALA A 68 2.23 -25.39 16.67
C ALA A 68 0.96 -25.99 16.03
N TYR A 69 1.04 -27.24 15.53
CA TYR A 69 -0.10 -27.94 14.96
C TYR A 69 -1.15 -28.30 16.01
N LEU A 70 -0.72 -28.66 17.22
CA LEU A 70 -1.62 -29.00 18.32
C LEU A 70 -2.40 -27.75 18.79
N VAL A 71 -1.74 -26.60 18.92
CA VAL A 71 -2.40 -25.33 19.25
C VAL A 71 -3.43 -24.96 18.18
N HIS A 72 -3.07 -25.07 16.90
CA HIS A 72 -3.98 -24.81 15.79
C HIS A 72 -5.18 -25.76 15.77
N PHE A 73 -4.93 -27.05 15.98
CA PHE A 73 -5.98 -28.06 16.03
C PHE A 73 -6.95 -27.79 17.18
N VAL A 74 -6.44 -27.49 18.39
CA VAL A 74 -7.28 -27.15 19.55
C VAL A 74 -8.11 -25.89 19.28
N ALA A 75 -7.53 -24.87 18.64
CA ALA A 75 -8.27 -23.66 18.27
C ALA A 75 -9.41 -23.95 17.27
N LEU A 76 -9.14 -24.70 16.20
CA LEU A 76 -10.14 -25.08 15.19
C LEU A 76 -11.22 -25.99 15.78
N TRP A 77 -10.83 -26.99 16.56
CA TRP A 77 -11.74 -27.88 17.28
C TRP A 77 -12.66 -27.08 18.20
N SER A 78 -12.10 -26.13 18.94
CA SER A 78 -12.89 -25.33 19.88
C SER A 78 -13.83 -24.36 19.17
N MET A 79 -13.42 -23.80 18.02
CA MET A 79 -14.28 -22.97 17.18
C MET A 79 -15.46 -23.77 16.63
N TYR A 80 -15.21 -25.00 16.17
CA TYR A 80 -16.24 -25.91 15.64
C TYR A 80 -17.24 -26.34 16.72
N HIS A 81 -16.76 -26.71 17.91
CA HIS A 81 -17.62 -27.30 18.94
C HIS A 81 -18.36 -26.29 19.82
N TYR A 82 -17.71 -25.18 20.19
CA TYR A 82 -18.27 -24.29 21.20
C TYR A 82 -19.08 -23.14 20.61
N ASN A 83 -18.92 -22.83 19.31
CA ASN A 83 -19.51 -21.68 18.62
C ASN A 83 -19.51 -20.39 19.49
N ASN A 84 -18.49 -20.25 20.34
CA ASN A 84 -18.45 -19.24 21.38
C ASN A 84 -17.35 -18.25 21.00
N PRO A 85 -17.70 -16.99 20.69
CA PRO A 85 -16.73 -15.99 20.26
C PRO A 85 -15.63 -15.73 21.30
N TRP A 86 -15.89 -15.98 22.58
CA TRP A 86 -14.90 -15.82 23.65
C TRP A 86 -13.71 -16.78 23.53
N VAL A 87 -13.90 -17.96 22.96
CA VAL A 87 -12.80 -18.90 22.73
C VAL A 87 -11.84 -18.35 21.68
N ILE A 88 -12.36 -17.72 20.64
CA ILE A 88 -11.54 -17.05 19.62
C ILE A 88 -10.73 -15.93 20.26
N VAL A 89 -11.36 -15.09 21.10
CA VAL A 89 -10.65 -14.04 21.85
C VAL A 89 -9.55 -14.62 22.72
N GLY A 90 -9.83 -15.68 23.47
CA GLY A 90 -8.83 -16.36 24.31
C GLY A 90 -7.65 -16.90 23.51
N VAL A 91 -7.90 -17.56 22.37
CA VAL A 91 -6.85 -18.04 21.46
C VAL A 91 -6.01 -16.88 20.94
N VAL A 92 -6.64 -15.79 20.48
CA VAL A 92 -5.93 -14.61 19.98
C VAL A 92 -5.04 -13.98 21.05
N VAL A 93 -5.53 -13.88 22.30
CA VAL A 93 -4.75 -13.35 23.43
C VAL A 93 -3.55 -14.25 23.74
N VAL A 94 -3.74 -15.57 23.82
CA VAL A 94 -2.66 -16.51 24.12
C VAL A 94 -1.61 -16.55 23.00
N VAL A 95 -2.05 -16.64 21.74
CA VAL A 95 -1.16 -16.59 20.57
C VAL A 95 -0.42 -15.26 20.54
N GLY A 96 -1.11 -14.14 20.76
CA GLY A 96 -0.51 -12.80 20.82
C GLY A 96 0.53 -12.67 21.92
N ALA A 97 0.27 -13.19 23.12
CA ALA A 97 1.22 -13.23 24.23
C ALA A 97 2.43 -14.15 23.95
N GLY A 98 2.20 -15.27 23.27
CA GLY A 98 3.28 -16.15 22.80
C GLY A 98 4.19 -15.42 21.81
N VAL A 99 3.61 -14.82 20.77
CA VAL A 99 4.35 -14.05 19.76
C VAL A 99 5.10 -12.88 20.38
N SER A 100 4.48 -12.13 21.30
CA SER A 100 5.12 -10.97 21.94
C SER A 100 6.35 -11.33 22.77
N ARG A 101 6.46 -12.59 23.23
CA ARG A 101 7.65 -13.09 23.93
C ARG A 101 8.83 -13.34 22.98
N PHE A 102 8.57 -13.57 21.69
CA PHE A 102 9.60 -13.87 20.70
C PHE A 102 9.91 -12.70 19.76
N VAL A 103 9.00 -11.74 19.64
CA VAL A 103 9.21 -10.54 18.83
C VAL A 103 10.03 -9.53 19.65
N PRO A 104 11.19 -9.06 19.15
CA PRO A 104 12.02 -8.07 19.84
C PRO A 104 11.21 -6.80 20.13
N ARG A 105 11.39 -6.23 21.33
CA ARG A 105 10.63 -5.04 21.77
C ARG A 105 10.82 -3.86 20.82
N GLU A 106 11.97 -3.77 20.16
CA GLU A 106 12.33 -2.72 19.22
C GLU A 106 11.41 -2.72 17.99
N ALA A 107 10.86 -3.87 17.60
CA ALA A 107 9.91 -3.95 16.49
C ALA A 107 8.55 -3.34 16.88
N PHE A 108 8.10 -3.59 18.12
CA PHE A 108 6.88 -2.98 18.65
C PHE A 108 7.05 -1.48 18.87
N GLU A 109 8.20 -1.03 19.38
CA GLU A 109 8.50 0.39 19.56
C GLU A 109 8.55 1.13 18.21
N ARG A 110 9.15 0.54 17.18
CA ARG A 110 9.12 1.09 15.81
C ARG A 110 7.70 1.17 15.26
N ALA A 111 6.88 0.14 15.47
CA ALA A 111 5.49 0.16 15.04
C ALA A 111 4.67 1.22 15.79
N ALA A 112 4.84 1.33 17.11
CA ALA A 112 4.20 2.35 17.93
C ALA A 112 4.60 3.76 17.48
N ALA A 113 5.90 4.04 17.32
CA ALA A 113 6.39 5.31 16.82
C ALA A 113 5.84 5.66 15.42
N HIS A 114 5.65 4.64 14.56
CA HIS A 114 5.02 4.85 13.27
C HIS A 114 3.53 5.22 13.38
N VAL A 115 2.79 4.57 14.28
CA VAL A 115 1.38 4.90 14.56
C VAL A 115 1.26 6.29 15.15
N ASP A 116 2.12 6.66 16.09
CA ASP A 116 2.18 8.00 16.71
C ASP A 116 2.53 9.08 15.68
N ALA A 117 3.45 8.79 14.75
CA ALA A 117 3.75 9.71 13.66
C ALA A 117 2.55 9.91 12.72
N LEU A 118 1.73 8.87 12.51
CA LEU A 118 0.52 8.96 11.68
C LEU A 118 -0.61 9.69 12.40
N SER A 119 -0.81 9.48 13.70
CA SER A 119 -1.80 10.22 14.48
C SER A 119 -1.41 11.70 14.56
N ALA A 120 -0.15 12.01 14.86
CA ALA A 120 0.36 13.38 14.89
C ALA A 120 0.17 14.10 13.55
N ARG A 121 0.41 13.40 12.41
CA ARG A 121 0.13 13.97 11.08
C ARG A 121 -1.35 14.24 10.83
N ARG A 122 -2.25 13.38 11.33
CA ARG A 122 -3.70 13.58 11.22
C ARG A 122 -4.17 14.75 12.09
N GLU A 123 -3.65 14.84 13.31
CA GLU A 123 -3.91 15.94 14.22
C GLU A 123 -3.38 17.25 13.64
N ALA A 124 -2.15 17.27 13.12
CA ALA A 124 -1.59 18.44 12.44
C ALA A 124 -2.43 18.87 11.23
N ARG A 125 -2.97 17.92 10.44
CA ARG A 125 -3.91 18.25 9.36
C ARG A 125 -5.25 18.81 9.85
N ARG A 126 -5.71 18.37 11.02
CA ARG A 126 -6.97 18.83 11.62
C ARG A 126 -6.81 20.18 12.33
N ALA A 127 -5.64 20.42 12.92
CA ALA A 127 -5.28 21.63 13.64
C ALA A 127 -4.69 22.71 12.73
N ALA A 128 -4.21 22.34 11.54
CA ALA A 128 -4.00 23.31 10.48
C ALA A 128 -5.33 24.07 10.33
N PRO A 129 -5.33 25.40 10.51
CA PRO A 129 -6.55 26.18 10.31
C PRO A 129 -7.05 25.79 8.94
N ALA A 130 -8.34 25.45 8.85
CA ALA A 130 -9.01 25.37 7.56
C ALA A 130 -8.81 26.75 6.95
N GLY A 131 -7.73 26.89 6.17
CA GLY A 131 -7.37 28.14 5.54
C GLY A 131 -8.62 28.53 4.81
N GLU A 132 -9.17 29.65 5.29
CA GLU A 132 -10.37 30.32 4.82
C GLU A 132 -10.55 29.96 3.35
N SER A 133 -11.43 28.98 3.12
CA SER A 133 -11.80 28.60 1.77
C SER A 133 -12.28 29.91 1.18
N PRO A 134 -11.60 30.49 0.17
CA PRO A 134 -11.92 31.83 -0.25
C PRO A 134 -13.40 31.81 -0.62
N GLU A 135 -14.24 32.44 0.22
CA GLU A 135 -15.61 32.81 -0.10
C GLU A 135 -15.53 33.97 -1.11
N GLY A 136 -14.84 33.72 -2.22
CA GLY A 136 -15.03 34.43 -3.46
C GLY A 136 -16.32 33.88 -4.05
N THR A 137 -17.40 34.61 -3.81
CA THR A 137 -18.66 34.43 -4.54
C THR A 137 -18.37 34.86 -5.99
N GLU A 138 -17.95 33.93 -6.84
CA GLU A 138 -17.68 34.18 -8.26
C GLU A 138 -18.43 33.12 -9.09
N GLU A 139 -19.26 33.63 -10.00
CA GLU A 139 -20.24 32.94 -10.86
C GLU A 139 -19.96 31.48 -11.23
N ALA A 140 -20.89 30.57 -10.88
CA ALA A 140 -21.04 29.33 -11.64
C ALA A 140 -21.78 29.66 -12.96
N PRO A 141 -21.31 29.18 -14.13
CA PRO A 141 -20.92 27.78 -14.28
C PRO A 141 -19.54 27.61 -14.94
N GLY A 142 -18.50 27.53 -14.10
CA GLY A 142 -17.40 26.62 -14.37
C GLY A 142 -17.94 25.19 -14.35
N ASP A 143 -17.52 24.36 -15.30
CA ASP A 143 -17.99 23.00 -15.46
C ASP A 143 -18.01 22.22 -14.11
N PRO A 144 -19.15 21.62 -13.69
CA PRO A 144 -19.26 20.96 -12.39
C PRO A 144 -18.28 19.81 -12.21
N LEU A 145 -17.91 19.12 -13.30
CA LEU A 145 -16.90 18.07 -13.26
C LEU A 145 -15.52 18.66 -12.90
N VAL A 146 -15.20 19.84 -13.43
CA VAL A 146 -13.93 20.53 -13.19
C VAL A 146 -13.87 21.08 -11.77
N ALA A 147 -14.98 21.59 -11.24
CA ALA A 147 -15.07 22.00 -9.85
C ALA A 147 -14.81 20.81 -8.89
N VAL A 148 -15.40 19.65 -9.18
CA VAL A 148 -15.14 18.41 -8.42
C VAL A 148 -13.68 17.96 -8.55
N LEU A 149 -13.07 18.07 -9.73
CA LEU A 149 -11.65 17.77 -9.92
C LEU A 149 -10.77 18.67 -9.06
N TRP A 150 -10.98 19.99 -9.08
CA TRP A 150 -10.22 20.93 -8.24
C TRP A 150 -10.36 20.62 -6.75
N HIS A 151 -11.59 20.33 -6.30
CA HIS A 151 -11.87 19.98 -4.92
C HIS A 151 -11.15 18.70 -4.49
N LEU A 152 -11.19 17.64 -5.33
CA LEU A 152 -10.57 16.35 -5.03
C LEU A 152 -9.04 16.38 -5.14
N ILE A 153 -8.50 17.17 -6.07
CA ILE A 153 -7.06 17.36 -6.21
C ILE A 153 -6.56 18.11 -4.97
N GLY A 154 -7.19 19.22 -4.57
CA GLY A 154 -6.70 20.06 -3.48
C GLY A 154 -5.19 20.31 -3.64
N GLU A 155 -4.41 20.08 -2.59
CA GLU A 155 -2.93 20.20 -2.62
C GLU A 155 -2.19 18.95 -3.16
N ALA A 156 -2.89 17.93 -3.64
CA ALA A 156 -2.27 16.74 -4.22
C ALA A 156 -1.79 16.99 -5.67
N PRO A 157 -0.79 16.22 -6.16
CA PRO A 157 -0.30 16.36 -7.53
C PRO A 157 -1.31 15.89 -8.60
N GLY A 158 -2.35 15.15 -8.21
CA GLY A 158 -3.40 14.67 -9.12
C GLY A 158 -4.43 13.80 -8.41
N VAL A 159 -5.49 13.46 -9.13
CA VAL A 159 -6.60 12.63 -8.65
C VAL A 159 -6.74 11.38 -9.52
N HIS A 160 -6.92 10.23 -8.87
CA HIS A 160 -7.17 8.98 -9.57
C HIS A 160 -8.59 8.94 -10.12
N LEU A 161 -8.71 8.32 -11.29
CA LEU A 161 -10.01 8.10 -11.92
C LEU A 161 -10.95 7.28 -11.02
N LYS A 162 -10.41 6.30 -10.28
CA LYS A 162 -11.18 5.52 -9.30
C LYS A 162 -11.75 6.38 -8.18
N THR A 163 -10.97 7.32 -7.65
CA THR A 163 -11.39 8.23 -6.58
C THR A 163 -12.44 9.20 -7.10
N LEU A 164 -12.24 9.74 -8.32
CA LEU A 164 -13.21 10.60 -8.98
C LEU A 164 -14.55 9.89 -9.20
N THR A 165 -14.54 8.67 -9.75
CA THR A 165 -15.77 7.89 -9.96
C THR A 165 -16.48 7.56 -8.64
N ALA A 166 -15.73 7.27 -7.56
CA ALA A 166 -16.31 6.98 -6.26
C ALA A 166 -16.99 8.22 -5.67
N HIS A 167 -16.35 9.38 -5.78
CA HIS A 167 -16.92 10.65 -5.30
C HIS A 167 -18.15 11.06 -6.11
N LEU A 168 -18.12 10.89 -7.44
CA LEU A 168 -19.28 11.15 -8.30
C LEU A 168 -20.44 10.19 -8.01
N ALA A 169 -20.15 8.91 -7.73
CA ALA A 169 -21.17 7.95 -7.33
C ALA A 169 -21.82 8.34 -6.00
N GLU A 170 -21.04 8.76 -5.01
CA GLU A 170 -21.57 9.23 -3.72
C GLU A 170 -22.43 10.50 -3.89
N ALA A 171 -22.00 11.44 -4.73
CA ALA A 171 -22.78 12.64 -5.03
C ALA A 171 -24.07 12.31 -5.78
N ALA A 172 -24.03 11.36 -6.72
CA ALA A 172 -25.19 10.91 -7.48
C ALA A 172 -26.22 10.21 -6.56
N GLU A 173 -25.76 9.35 -5.64
CA GLU A 173 -26.62 8.67 -4.66
C GLU A 173 -27.36 9.66 -3.76
N LYS A 174 -26.67 10.71 -3.28
CA LYS A 174 -27.30 11.80 -2.50
C LYS A 174 -28.33 12.58 -3.32
N GLY A 175 -28.13 12.68 -4.63
CA GLY A 175 -29.05 13.35 -5.55
C GLY A 175 -30.14 12.46 -6.16
N GLY A 176 -30.18 11.16 -5.83
CA GLY A 176 -31.10 10.21 -6.45
C GLY A 176 -30.82 9.93 -7.94
N ASN A 177 -29.62 10.28 -8.42
CA ASN A 177 -29.19 10.06 -9.80
C ASN A 177 -28.40 8.75 -9.92
N PRO A 178 -28.41 8.10 -11.10
CA PRO A 178 -27.56 6.93 -11.33
C PRO A 178 -26.08 7.30 -11.23
N ALA A 179 -25.30 6.45 -10.58
CA ALA A 179 -23.85 6.64 -10.47
C ALA A 179 -23.20 6.53 -11.86
N PRO A 180 -22.39 7.51 -12.29
CA PRO A 180 -21.77 7.49 -13.60
C PRO A 180 -20.75 6.36 -13.70
N SER A 181 -20.74 5.66 -14.83
CA SER A 181 -19.77 4.60 -15.08
C SER A 181 -18.36 5.17 -15.30
N LYS A 182 -17.32 4.34 -15.07
CA LYS A 182 -15.94 4.75 -15.33
C LYS A 182 -15.75 5.22 -16.79
N ALA A 183 -16.38 4.53 -17.74
CA ALA A 183 -16.30 4.88 -19.15
C ALA A 183 -16.96 6.24 -19.47
N GLU A 184 -18.08 6.56 -18.82
CA GLU A 184 -18.72 7.87 -18.95
C GLU A 184 -17.84 8.99 -18.41
N VAL A 185 -17.17 8.77 -17.28
CA VAL A 185 -16.23 9.76 -16.73
C VAL A 185 -15.03 9.95 -17.66
N GLU A 186 -14.46 8.87 -18.22
CA GLU A 186 -13.38 8.98 -19.21
C GLU A 186 -13.84 9.73 -20.47
N ALA A 187 -15.04 9.43 -20.98
CA ALA A 187 -15.63 10.12 -22.12
C ALA A 187 -15.88 11.62 -21.82
N ALA A 188 -16.36 11.94 -20.62
CA ALA A 188 -16.60 13.32 -20.20
C ALA A 188 -15.29 14.13 -20.11
N LEU A 189 -14.21 13.53 -19.60
CA LEU A 189 -12.89 14.16 -19.57
C LEU A 189 -12.32 14.33 -20.98
N GLY A 190 -12.45 13.31 -21.83
CA GLY A 190 -12.02 13.35 -23.23
C GLY A 190 -12.74 14.42 -24.05
N ALA A 191 -14.05 14.60 -23.85
CA ALA A 191 -14.84 15.64 -24.50
C ALA A 191 -14.38 17.07 -24.15
N ARG A 192 -13.67 17.22 -23.03
CA ARG A 192 -13.11 18.50 -22.56
C ARG A 192 -11.64 18.66 -22.91
N SER A 193 -11.04 17.69 -23.60
CA SER A 193 -9.60 17.65 -23.87
C SER A 193 -8.73 17.66 -22.60
N ILE A 194 -9.25 17.14 -21.48
CA ILE A 194 -8.46 16.99 -20.24
C ILE A 194 -7.72 15.65 -20.32
N PRO A 195 -6.38 15.63 -20.35
CA PRO A 195 -5.62 14.41 -20.52
C PRO A 195 -5.67 13.51 -19.28
N LEU A 196 -5.75 12.21 -19.52
CA LEU A 196 -5.64 11.16 -18.50
C LEU A 196 -4.25 10.52 -18.62
N ARG A 197 -3.43 10.64 -17.58
CA ARG A 197 -2.07 10.08 -17.55
C ARG A 197 -2.02 8.81 -16.71
N ASP A 198 -1.19 7.86 -17.13
CA ASP A 198 -0.89 6.63 -16.38
C ASP A 198 0.10 6.84 -15.22
N SER A 199 0.29 8.06 -14.71
CA SER A 199 1.39 8.39 -13.78
C SER A 199 0.97 9.05 -12.46
N VAL A 200 -0.32 9.01 -12.10
CA VAL A 200 -0.74 9.58 -10.83
C VAL A 200 -0.39 8.59 -9.71
N ARG A 201 0.39 9.06 -8.73
CA ARG A 201 0.80 8.27 -7.57
C ARG A 201 -0.23 8.35 -6.46
N ASP A 202 -0.70 7.19 -6.01
CA ASP A 202 -1.51 7.06 -4.80
C ASP A 202 -0.71 7.46 -3.55
N PRO A 203 -1.37 7.89 -2.46
CA PRO A 203 -0.81 7.78 -1.11
C PRO A 203 -0.12 6.44 -0.82
N ARG A 204 -0.57 5.33 -1.44
CA ARG A 204 0.04 4.00 -1.36
C ARG A 204 1.19 3.74 -2.35
N ARG A 205 1.72 4.78 -3.02
CA ARG A 205 2.76 4.73 -4.06
C ARG A 205 2.45 3.86 -5.28
N LYS A 206 1.20 3.43 -5.45
CA LYS A 206 0.77 2.74 -6.68
C LYS A 206 0.47 3.76 -7.76
N VAL A 207 0.94 3.48 -8.97
CA VAL A 207 0.72 4.30 -10.15
C VAL A 207 -0.59 3.85 -10.79
N ASN A 208 -1.52 4.78 -11.01
CA ASN A 208 -2.81 4.51 -11.67
C ASN A 208 -3.16 5.65 -12.64
N ARG A 209 -4.12 5.37 -13.56
CA ARG A 209 -4.71 6.40 -14.42
C ARG A 209 -5.42 7.48 -13.59
N GLY A 210 -5.10 8.74 -13.90
CA GLY A 210 -5.71 9.89 -13.26
C GLY A 210 -5.45 11.19 -14.00
N VAL A 211 -5.97 12.27 -13.43
CA VAL A 211 -5.79 13.65 -13.91
C VAL A 211 -4.77 14.33 -13.02
N HIS A 212 -3.74 14.95 -13.61
CA HIS A 212 -2.77 15.75 -12.86
C HIS A 212 -3.26 17.18 -12.67
N ARG A 213 -2.81 17.83 -11.59
CA ARG A 213 -3.09 19.25 -11.34
C ARG A 213 -2.55 20.16 -12.45
N ASP A 214 -1.37 19.85 -12.96
CA ASP A 214 -0.72 20.62 -14.03
C ASP A 214 -1.54 20.60 -15.32
N ASP A 215 -2.13 19.44 -15.66
CA ASP A 215 -2.97 19.29 -16.84
C ASP A 215 -4.27 20.11 -16.72
N LEU A 216 -4.87 20.12 -15.53
CA LEU A 216 -6.07 20.91 -15.24
C LEU A 216 -5.79 22.42 -15.30
N THR A 217 -4.62 22.83 -14.81
CA THR A 217 -4.15 24.22 -14.84
C THR A 217 -3.88 24.67 -16.28
N ALA A 218 -3.19 23.85 -17.08
CA ALA A 218 -2.90 24.12 -18.48
C ALA A 218 -4.20 24.22 -19.31
N TRP A 219 -5.15 23.32 -19.06
CA TRP A 219 -6.47 23.36 -19.66
C TRP A 219 -7.20 24.68 -19.36
N GLN A 220 -7.20 25.11 -18.08
CA GLN A 220 -7.85 26.36 -17.67
C GLN A 220 -7.20 27.58 -18.32
N GLN A 221 -5.86 27.61 -18.40
CA GLN A 221 -5.12 28.67 -19.09
C GLN A 221 -5.43 28.74 -20.59
N GLY A 222 -5.63 27.58 -21.23
CA GLY A 222 -6.01 27.52 -22.64
C GLY A 222 -7.40 28.11 -22.93
N LEU A 223 -8.34 27.96 -22.00
CA LEU A 223 -9.66 28.59 -22.10
C LEU A 223 -9.55 30.12 -22.04
N SER A 224 -8.78 30.65 -21.09
CA SER A 224 -8.61 32.10 -20.93
C SER A 224 -7.92 32.79 -22.12
N GLN A 225 -7.05 32.07 -22.84
CA GLN A 225 -6.35 32.64 -24.01
C GLN A 225 -7.24 32.71 -25.27
N THR A 226 -8.21 31.80 -25.41
CA THR A 226 -9.05 31.71 -26.61
C THR A 226 -10.00 32.91 -26.72
N GLU A 227 -10.33 33.56 -25.59
CA GLU A 227 -11.29 34.67 -25.54
C GLU A 227 -10.67 36.04 -25.90
N THR A 228 -9.34 36.16 -25.92
CA THR A 228 -8.65 37.46 -26.09
C THR A 228 -8.21 37.74 -27.55
N ALA A 229 -8.59 36.92 -28.53
CA ALA A 229 -8.28 37.17 -29.94
C ALA A 229 -9.40 38.02 -30.59
N PRO A 230 -9.27 39.35 -30.73
CA PRO A 230 -10.26 40.14 -31.47
C PRO A 230 -10.31 39.65 -32.92
N PRO A 231 -11.50 39.57 -33.53
CA PRO A 231 -11.61 39.24 -34.95
C PRO A 231 -10.83 40.30 -35.74
N ALA A 232 -9.78 39.86 -36.43
CA ALA A 232 -9.07 40.68 -37.39
C ALA A 232 -10.12 41.19 -38.41
N THR A 233 -10.52 42.44 -38.24
CA THR A 233 -11.42 43.12 -39.16
C THR A 233 -10.58 43.44 -40.38
N GLY A 234 -10.58 42.50 -41.33
CA GLY A 234 -9.94 42.68 -42.63
C GLY A 234 -10.73 43.68 -43.49
N PRO A 235 -10.03 44.45 -44.35
CA PRO A 235 -10.52 45.64 -45.05
C PRO A 235 -11.61 45.39 -46.10
#